data_AF-A0A1S6WUD6-F1
#
_entry.id   AF-A0A1S6WUD6-F1
#
_cell.length_a   1.000
_cell.length_b   1.000
_cell.length_c   1.000
_cell.angle_alpha   90.00
_cell.angle_beta   90.00
_cell.angle_gamma   90.00
#
_symmetry.space_group_name_H-M   'P 1'
#
loop_
_entity.id
_entity.type
_entity.pdbx_description
1 polymer ?
#
loop_
_entity_poly.entity_id
_entity_poly.type
_entity_poly.pdbx_seq_one_letter_code
_entity_poly.pdbx_strand_id
1 'polypeptide(L)'
;MSFHSQTILCLDLGTKTGWAISSEDGTIASGTIHFPTRRFEGGGMRYLRFKRWLTETKAILGHIDAVYFEEVRCHIGTDAAHVYGGLLATLTTWCECYQTPYDDPYCYD
;
A
#
# COMPACT_ATOMS: atom_id res chain seq x y z
N MET A 1 -14.08 -19.10 20.68
CA MET A 1 -13.72 -18.41 19.43
C MET A 1 -12.72 -17.33 19.81
N SER A 2 -11.44 -17.57 19.56
CA SER A 2 -10.46 -16.49 19.66
C SER A 2 -10.73 -15.58 18.48
N PHE A 3 -11.05 -14.31 18.72
CA PHE A 3 -10.88 -13.32 17.65
C PHE A 3 -9.38 -13.34 17.35
N HIS A 4 -8.99 -13.88 16.19
CA HIS A 4 -7.64 -13.65 15.70
C HIS A 4 -7.54 -12.14 15.55
N SER A 5 -6.76 -11.51 16.42
CA SER A 5 -6.55 -10.09 16.32
C SER A 5 -5.51 -9.90 15.20
N GLN A 6 -5.97 -9.31 14.10
CA GLN A 6 -5.22 -9.30 12.84
C GLN A 6 -4.43 -8.00 12.73
N THR A 7 -3.24 -8.11 12.14
CA THR A 7 -2.47 -6.95 11.69
C THR A 7 -2.87 -6.59 10.25
N ILE A 8 -3.59 -5.49 10.09
CA ILE A 8 -4.14 -5.04 8.81
C ILE A 8 -3.43 -3.76 8.36
N LEU A 9 -3.05 -3.69 7.09
CA LEU A 9 -2.54 -2.48 6.44
C LEU A 9 -3.56 -1.96 5.43
N CYS A 10 -4.06 -0.74 5.62
CA CYS A 10 -4.91 -0.06 4.66
C CYS A 10 -4.12 1.02 3.91
N LEU A 11 -4.32 1.16 2.60
CA LEU A 11 -3.60 2.09 1.73
C LEU A 11 -4.55 2.92 0.87
N ASP A 12 -4.29 4.23 0.81
CA ASP A 12 -4.85 5.14 -0.18
C ASP A 12 -3.74 5.46 -1.20
N LEU A 13 -3.83 4.89 -2.40
CA LEU A 13 -2.77 4.94 -3.40
C LEU A 13 -2.81 6.25 -4.20
N GLY A 14 -1.74 7.02 -4.11
CA GLY A 14 -1.59 8.25 -4.87
C GLY A 14 -0.19 8.84 -4.77
N THR A 15 0.00 10.04 -5.33
CA THR A 15 1.26 10.81 -5.21
C THR A 15 1.62 11.12 -3.76
N LYS A 16 0.60 11.32 -2.92
CA LYS A 16 0.63 11.29 -1.47
C LYS A 16 -0.14 10.05 -1.04
N THR A 17 0.57 9.00 -0.64
CA THR A 17 -0.05 7.73 -0.23
C THR A 17 -0.49 7.82 1.23
N GLY A 18 -1.77 7.64 1.49
CA GLY A 18 -2.29 7.46 2.85
C GLY A 18 -2.05 6.03 3.33
N TRP A 19 -1.81 5.85 4.62
CA TRP A 19 -1.69 4.53 5.22
C TRP A 19 -2.32 4.50 6.62
N ALA A 20 -2.89 3.35 6.96
CA ALA A 20 -3.33 3.04 8.32
C ALA A 20 -2.98 1.59 8.66
N ILE A 21 -2.57 1.35 9.90
CA ILE A 21 -2.26 0.03 10.45
C ILE A 21 -3.18 -0.18 11.64
N SER A 22 -3.85 -1.32 11.67
CA SER A 22 -4.49 -1.88 12.87
C SER A 22 -3.65 -3.06 13.31
N SER A 23 -3.09 -3.01 14.51
CA SER A 23 -2.23 -4.06 15.07
C SER A 23 -3.04 -5.05 15.91
N GLU A 24 -2.49 -6.25 16.12
CA GLU A 24 -3.05 -7.30 16.96
C GLU A 24 -3.32 -6.84 18.42
N ASP A 25 -2.56 -5.89 18.93
CA ASP A 25 -2.75 -5.31 20.28
C ASP A 25 -3.86 -4.24 20.36
N GLY A 26 -4.56 -3.99 19.24
CA GLY A 26 -5.58 -2.93 19.13
C GLY A 26 -4.99 -1.54 18.90
N THR A 27 -3.67 -1.41 18.72
CA THR A 27 -3.04 -0.14 18.37
C THR A 27 -3.40 0.23 16.93
N ILE A 28 -3.87 1.47 16.73
CA ILE A 28 -4.07 2.05 15.41
C ILE A 28 -3.02 3.14 15.17
N ALA A 29 -2.29 3.01 14.07
CA ALA A 29 -1.36 4.02 13.59
C ALA A 29 -1.76 4.45 12.16
N SER A 30 -1.55 5.71 11.81
CA SER A 30 -1.83 6.18 10.46
C SER A 30 -0.91 7.34 10.07
N GLY A 31 -0.85 7.63 8.78
CA GLY A 31 -0.09 8.74 8.27
C GLY A 31 -0.17 8.86 6.76
N THR A 32 0.72 9.68 6.22
CA THR A 32 0.88 9.85 4.76
C THR A 32 2.34 9.80 4.40
N ILE A 33 2.66 9.18 3.27
CA ILE A 33 4.03 9.07 2.74
C ILE A 33 4.06 9.52 1.28
N HIS A 34 5.16 10.13 0.88
CA HIS A 34 5.40 10.59 -0.49
C HIS A 34 6.59 9.86 -1.07
N PHE A 35 6.48 9.45 -2.34
CA PHE A 35 7.54 8.76 -3.07
C PHE A 35 8.01 9.60 -4.28
N PRO A 36 8.65 10.77 -4.08
CA PRO A 36 9.00 11.65 -5.17
C PRO A 36 10.08 11.03 -6.07
N THR A 37 9.94 11.28 -7.36
CA THR A 37 11.02 11.09 -8.34
C THR A 37 11.93 12.32 -8.30
N ARG A 38 13.24 12.12 -8.27
CA ARG A 38 14.21 13.23 -8.35
C ARG A 38 14.67 13.47 -9.78
N ARG A 39 15.16 14.67 -10.05
CA ARG A 39 15.90 14.94 -11.29
C ARG A 39 17.06 13.96 -11.36
N PHE A 40 17.26 13.33 -12.52
CA PHE A 40 18.27 12.30 -12.78
C PHE A 40 18.00 10.92 -12.14
N GLU A 41 16.79 10.65 -11.65
CA GLU A 41 16.38 9.28 -11.30
C GLU A 41 15.62 8.62 -12.45
N GLY A 42 15.77 7.30 -12.58
CA GLY A 42 14.91 6.52 -13.48
C GLY A 42 13.45 6.53 -13.01
N GLY A 43 12.50 6.48 -13.95
CA GLY A 43 11.06 6.53 -13.64
C GLY A 43 10.58 5.46 -12.65
N GLY A 44 11.31 4.35 -12.54
CA GLY A 44 11.01 3.27 -11.59
C GLY A 44 11.36 3.54 -10.12
N MET A 45 12.12 4.61 -9.82
CA MET A 45 12.63 4.85 -8.46
C MET A 45 11.52 5.09 -7.42
N ARG A 46 10.40 5.69 -7.83
CA ARG A 46 9.20 5.84 -6.99
C ARG A 46 8.71 4.49 -6.50
N TYR A 47 8.53 3.55 -7.42
CA TYR A 47 8.00 2.22 -7.16
C TYR A 47 8.98 1.37 -6.34
N LEU A 48 10.28 1.52 -6.58
CA LEU A 48 11.31 0.88 -5.75
C LEU A 48 11.25 1.38 -4.29
N ARG A 49 11.09 2.70 -4.09
CA ARG A 49 10.94 3.29 -2.74
C ARG A 49 9.65 2.80 -2.06
N PHE A 50 8.55 2.72 -2.80
CA PHE A 50 7.29 2.20 -2.29
C PHE A 50 7.41 0.72 -1.87
N LYS A 51 7.95 -0.14 -2.72
CA LYS A 51 8.23 -1.55 -2.39
C LYS A 51 9.09 -1.69 -1.14
N ARG A 52 10.16 -0.89 -1.05
CA ARG A 52 11.05 -0.88 0.12
C ARG A 52 10.29 -0.50 1.40
N TRP A 53 9.45 0.53 1.33
CA TRP A 53 8.62 0.94 2.45
C TRP A 53 7.66 -0.18 2.90
N LEU A 54 7.00 -0.89 1.98
CA LEU A 54 6.15 -2.05 2.34
C LEU A 54 6.94 -3.14 3.07
N THR A 55 8.14 -3.48 2.57
CA THR A 55 9.01 -4.47 3.21
C THR A 55 9.49 -4.02 4.59
N GLU A 56 9.87 -2.75 4.75
CA GLU A 56 10.28 -2.20 6.05
C GLU A 56 9.11 -2.16 7.04
N THR A 57 7.92 -1.75 6.61
CA THR A 57 6.70 -1.79 7.42
C THR A 57 6.38 -3.21 7.88
N LYS A 58 6.37 -4.19 6.97
CA LYS A 58 6.16 -5.60 7.34
C LYS A 58 7.22 -6.11 8.32
N ALA A 59 8.47 -5.70 8.18
CA ALA A 59 9.53 -6.10 9.10
C ALA A 59 9.33 -5.50 10.51
N ILE A 60 8.88 -4.25 10.61
CA ILE A 60 8.58 -3.58 11.88
C ILE A 60 7.40 -4.25 12.59
N LEU A 61 6.34 -4.58 11.84
CA LEU A 61 5.15 -5.24 12.37
C LEU A 61 5.36 -6.74 12.64
N GLY A 62 6.43 -7.34 12.09
CA GLY A 62 6.67 -8.78 12.06
C GLY A 62 5.78 -9.52 11.04
N HIS A 63 4.48 -9.22 11.00
CA HIS A 63 3.53 -9.77 10.04
C HIS A 63 2.51 -8.73 9.58
N ILE A 64 1.87 -9.03 8.45
CA ILE A 64 0.71 -8.30 7.91
C ILE A 64 -0.21 -9.42 7.41
N ASP A 65 -1.41 -9.52 7.97
CA ASP A 65 -2.37 -10.57 7.66
C ASP A 65 -3.18 -10.26 6.40
N ALA A 66 -3.42 -8.98 6.14
CA ALA A 66 -4.12 -8.52 4.97
C ALA A 66 -3.73 -7.08 4.62
N VAL A 67 -3.77 -6.77 3.33
CA VAL A 67 -3.69 -5.40 2.82
C VAL A 67 -5.00 -5.02 2.16
N TYR A 68 -5.56 -3.87 2.52
CA TYR A 68 -6.70 -3.28 1.82
C TYR A 68 -6.30 -1.98 1.14
N PHE A 69 -6.85 -1.72 -0.04
CA PHE A 69 -6.63 -0.47 -0.75
C PHE A 69 -7.87 -0.05 -1.54
N GLU A 70 -8.06 1.24 -1.74
CA GLU A 70 -9.19 1.75 -2.54
C GLU A 70 -8.81 1.86 -4.03
N GLU A 71 -9.68 1.38 -4.91
CA GLU A 71 -9.57 1.65 -6.34
C GLU A 71 -10.04 3.06 -6.70
N VAL A 72 -9.13 3.89 -7.21
CA VAL A 72 -9.47 5.24 -7.68
C VAL A 72 -9.91 5.16 -9.15
N ARG A 73 -11.22 5.07 -9.38
CA ARG A 73 -11.79 4.95 -10.73
C ARG A 73 -11.82 6.25 -11.55
N CYS A 74 -11.59 7.41 -10.91
CA CYS A 74 -11.69 8.73 -11.55
C CYS A 74 -10.38 9.53 -11.41
N HIS A 75 -9.48 9.37 -12.38
CA HIS A 75 -8.29 10.23 -12.49
C HIS A 75 -8.58 11.41 -13.44
N ILE A 76 -8.56 12.62 -12.90
CA ILE A 76 -8.77 13.87 -13.67
C ILE A 76 -7.58 14.17 -14.60
N GLY A 77 -6.45 13.46 -14.48
CA GLY A 77 -5.28 13.61 -15.37
C GLY A 77 -4.43 12.35 -15.52
N THR A 78 -3.73 12.25 -16.65
CA THR A 78 -2.93 11.09 -17.08
C THR A 78 -1.79 10.76 -16.12
N ASP A 79 -1.13 11.78 -15.56
CA ASP A 79 -0.01 11.56 -14.62
C ASP A 79 -0.46 10.91 -13.32
N ALA A 80 -1.63 11.29 -12.79
CA ALA A 80 -2.19 10.67 -11.60
C ALA A 80 -2.52 9.19 -11.86
N ALA A 81 -3.09 8.88 -13.03
CA ALA A 81 -3.39 7.51 -13.44
C ALA A 81 -2.13 6.65 -13.59
N HIS A 82 -1.07 7.17 -14.21
CA HIS A 82 0.20 6.45 -14.33
C HIS A 82 0.82 6.13 -12.97
N VAL A 83 0.78 7.08 -12.04
CA VAL A 83 1.32 6.89 -10.69
C VAL A 83 0.51 5.85 -9.94
N TYR A 84 -0.82 5.97 -9.96
CA TYR A 84 -1.71 5.01 -9.34
C TYR A 84 -1.47 3.59 -9.88
N GLY A 85 -1.50 3.42 -11.22
CA GLY A 85 -1.30 2.11 -11.84
C GLY A 85 0.07 1.49 -11.52
N GLY A 86 1.13 2.30 -11.47
CA GLY A 86 2.46 1.82 -11.08
C GLY A 86 2.57 1.45 -9.60
N LEU A 87 1.90 2.19 -8.71
CA LEU A 87 1.82 1.83 -7.29
C LEU A 87 1.00 0.55 -7.09
N LEU A 88 -0.16 0.43 -7.73
CA LEU A 88 -1.01 -0.76 -7.66
C LEU A 88 -0.26 -2.01 -8.15
N ALA A 89 0.37 -1.95 -9.32
CA ALA A 89 1.15 -3.06 -9.85
C ALA A 89 2.31 -3.46 -8.91
N THR A 90 2.93 -2.49 -8.24
CA THR A 90 3.99 -2.74 -7.26
C THR A 90 3.44 -3.38 -5.99
N LEU A 91 2.30 -2.90 -5.50
CA LEU A 91 1.63 -3.42 -4.31
C LEU A 91 1.22 -4.88 -4.52
N THR A 92 0.48 -5.17 -5.58
CA THR A 92 0.00 -6.53 -5.86
C THR A 92 1.17 -7.49 -6.06
N THR A 93 2.19 -7.10 -6.83
CA THR A 93 3.42 -7.90 -7.00
C THR A 93 4.09 -8.17 -5.65
N TRP A 94 4.16 -7.18 -4.75
CA TRP A 94 4.73 -7.36 -3.42
C TRP A 94 3.89 -8.32 -2.58
N CYS A 95 2.57 -8.17 -2.57
CA CYS A 95 1.66 -9.07 -1.86
C CYS A 95 1.80 -10.52 -2.34
N GLU A 96 1.86 -10.76 -3.65
CA GLU A 96 2.13 -12.09 -4.22
C GLU A 96 3.48 -12.66 -3.73
N CYS A 97 4.55 -11.85 -3.74
CA CYS A 97 5.88 -12.29 -3.30
C CYS A 97 5.92 -12.71 -1.82
N TYR A 98 5.12 -12.06 -0.98
CA TYR A 98 5.07 -12.30 0.47
C TYR A 98 3.86 -13.13 0.89
N GLN A 99 3.08 -13.66 -0.06
CA GLN A 99 1.85 -14.43 0.17
C GLN A 99 0.89 -13.71 1.13
N THR A 100 0.79 -12.39 0.99
CA THR A 100 -0.07 -11.55 1.83
C THR A 100 -1.39 -11.32 1.09
N PRO A 101 -2.54 -11.74 1.66
CA PRO A 101 -3.85 -11.44 1.10
C PRO A 101 -4.02 -9.94 0.84
N TYR A 102 -4.64 -9.60 -0.29
CA TYR A 102 -5.00 -8.23 -0.61
C TYR A 102 -6.36 -8.16 -1.28
N ASP A 103 -7.14 -7.14 -0.97
CA ASP A 103 -8.44 -6.90 -1.59
C ASP A 103 -8.74 -5.41 -1.67
N ASP A 104 -9.60 -5.03 -2.61
CA ASP A 104 -10.27 -3.74 -2.59
C ASP A 104 -11.63 -3.93 -1.90
N PRO A 105 -11.80 -3.43 -0.66
CA PRO A 105 -13.04 -3.63 0.09
C PRO A 105 -14.27 -2.97 -0.58
N TYR A 106 -14.06 -2.13 -1.60
CA TYR A 106 -15.13 -1.48 -2.36
C TYR A 106 -15.36 -2.09 -3.76
N CYS A 107 -14.63 -3.15 -4.15
CA CYS A 107 -14.77 -3.79 -5.46
C CYS A 107 -15.92 -4.81 -5.58
N TYR A 108 -16.85 -4.87 -4.63
CA TYR A 108 -18.12 -5.57 -4.82
C TYR A 108 -19.15 -4.62 -5.47
N ASP A 109 -19.12 -4.57 -6.81
CA ASP A 109 -20.33 -4.31 -7.62
C ASP A 109 -21.15 -5.60 -7.75
#